data_AF-A0A537UGB8-F1
#
_entry.id   AF-A0A537UGB8-F1
#
_cell.length_a   1.000
_cell.length_b   1.000
_cell.length_c   1.000
_cell.angle_alpha   90.00
_cell.angle_beta   90.00
_cell.angle_gamma   90.00
#
_symmetry.space_group_name_H-M   'P 1'
#
loop_
_entity.id
_entity.type
_entity.pdbx_description
1 polymer ?
#
loop_
_entity_poly.entity_id
_entity_poly.type
_entity_poly.pdbx_seq_one_letter_code
_entity_poly.pdbx_strand_id
1 'polypeptide(L)'
;FNTGLYWAYGIDGPSQGHFYVDFATGKLTKSKSAYEHPQPHACFIQSIADDLVNEGGIMDLWVREARLFKYGSGTGSNFSRLRGEGERLAGGGKSSGLMSFLKIGDRAAGAIKSGGTTRRAAKMVIVDADHPDVEQFIDWKVIEEQKVASLVTGSRINQKHLRAILKACVNCEGSGDDCFDPEKNPVLRGEIKAARKNHVPDNFIKRVIQFAKQGYTDIEFPVYDTDWDS
;
A
#
# COMPACT_ATOMS: atom_id res chain seq x y z
N PHE A 1 7.55 3.33 -21.24
CA PHE A 1 8.54 2.56 -22.03
C PHE A 1 9.81 3.35 -22.13
N ASN A 2 10.95 2.67 -22.27
CA ASN A 2 12.28 3.29 -22.34
C ASN A 2 12.84 3.36 -23.78
N THR A 3 12.02 3.08 -24.80
CA THR A 3 12.41 3.16 -26.21
C THR A 3 12.95 4.54 -26.56
N GLY A 4 14.15 4.58 -27.15
CA GLY A 4 14.79 5.81 -27.59
C GLY A 4 15.53 6.59 -26.51
N LEU A 5 15.41 6.26 -25.21
CA LEU A 5 16.07 7.03 -24.14
C LEU A 5 17.60 7.09 -24.30
N TYR A 6 18.23 5.96 -24.61
CA TYR A 6 19.67 5.90 -24.84
C TYR A 6 20.08 6.60 -26.14
N TRP A 7 19.46 6.22 -27.26
CA TRP A 7 19.88 6.70 -28.59
C TRP A 7 19.54 8.16 -28.88
N ALA A 8 18.42 8.68 -28.35
CA ALA A 8 18.00 10.05 -28.59
C ALA A 8 18.51 11.04 -27.53
N TYR A 9 18.70 10.60 -26.28
CA TYR A 9 19.02 11.48 -25.16
C TYR A 9 20.31 11.11 -24.41
N GLY A 10 21.01 10.04 -24.81
CA GLY A 10 22.24 9.59 -24.15
C GLY A 10 22.03 9.07 -22.73
N ILE A 11 20.80 8.75 -22.34
CA ILE A 11 20.48 8.26 -20.99
C ILE A 11 20.94 6.81 -20.87
N ASP A 12 21.86 6.56 -19.94
CA ASP A 12 22.37 5.22 -19.66
C ASP A 12 22.59 4.96 -18.15
N GLY A 13 22.90 3.73 -17.78
CA GLY A 13 23.26 3.30 -16.44
C GLY A 13 23.82 1.88 -16.41
N PRO A 14 24.26 1.38 -15.24
CA PRO A 14 24.81 0.03 -15.12
C PRO A 14 23.72 -1.03 -15.36
N SER A 15 24.11 -2.16 -15.94
CA SER A 15 23.24 -3.34 -16.12
C SER A 15 22.44 -3.68 -14.87
N GLN A 16 21.15 -3.94 -15.06
CA GLN A 16 20.20 -4.28 -14.00
C GLN A 16 19.74 -5.75 -14.09
N GLY A 17 20.47 -6.58 -14.84
CA GLY A 17 20.18 -8.01 -14.99
C GLY A 17 19.10 -8.33 -16.03
N HIS A 18 18.97 -7.52 -17.07
CA HIS A 18 18.16 -7.86 -18.25
C HIS A 18 19.05 -8.42 -19.38
N PHE A 19 18.39 -9.10 -20.31
CA PHE A 19 19.01 -9.80 -21.42
C PHE A 19 18.43 -9.31 -22.74
N TYR A 20 19.21 -9.44 -23.81
CA TYR A 20 18.78 -9.24 -25.18
C TYR A 20 19.28 -10.40 -26.03
N VAL A 21 18.67 -10.60 -27.20
CA VAL A 21 19.17 -11.54 -28.20
C VAL A 21 20.09 -10.77 -29.14
N ASP A 22 21.36 -11.15 -29.20
CA ASP A 22 22.31 -10.54 -30.11
C ASP A 22 21.91 -10.85 -31.57
N PHE A 23 21.75 -9.82 -32.39
CA PHE A 23 21.16 -9.98 -33.73
C PHE A 23 22.07 -10.72 -34.71
N ALA A 24 23.39 -10.71 -34.47
CA ALA A 24 24.36 -11.36 -35.36
C ALA A 24 24.54 -12.84 -35.00
N THR A 25 24.61 -13.16 -33.71
CA THR A 25 24.89 -14.52 -33.21
C THR A 25 23.64 -15.29 -32.81
N GLY A 26 22.50 -14.61 -32.62
CA GLY A 26 21.25 -15.19 -32.12
C GLY A 26 21.31 -15.63 -30.66
N LYS A 27 22.37 -15.29 -29.92
CA LYS A 27 22.58 -15.75 -28.53
C LYS A 27 21.96 -14.79 -27.52
N LEU A 28 21.29 -15.37 -26.51
CA LEU A 28 20.83 -14.63 -25.34
C LEU A 28 22.05 -14.10 -24.57
N THR A 29 22.16 -12.78 -24.48
CA THR A 29 23.31 -12.09 -23.92
C THR A 29 22.85 -11.15 -22.82
N LYS A 30 23.59 -11.12 -21.71
CA LYS A 30 23.32 -10.19 -20.61
C LYS A 30 23.72 -8.78 -21.05
N SER A 31 22.80 -7.82 -20.91
CA SER A 31 23.09 -6.43 -21.24
C SER A 31 24.16 -5.87 -20.30
N LYS A 32 25.05 -5.03 -20.84
CA LYS A 32 26.04 -4.27 -20.05
C LYS A 32 25.49 -2.90 -19.63
N SER A 33 24.51 -2.39 -20.37
CA SER A 33 23.86 -1.08 -20.20
C SER A 33 22.44 -1.23 -19.62
N ALA A 34 21.94 -0.18 -18.97
CA ALA A 34 20.58 -0.11 -18.46
C ALA A 34 19.52 0.18 -19.54
N TYR A 35 19.89 0.87 -20.63
CA TYR A 35 18.96 1.52 -21.56
C TYR A 35 19.34 1.41 -23.04
N GLU A 36 20.55 0.97 -23.39
CA GLU A 36 21.01 0.76 -24.78
C GLU A 36 20.07 -0.16 -25.57
N HIS A 37 19.59 -1.22 -24.90
CA HIS A 37 18.57 -2.13 -25.40
C HIS A 37 17.23 -1.82 -24.74
N PRO A 38 16.29 -1.14 -25.43
CA PRO A 38 15.02 -0.78 -24.84
C PRO A 38 14.11 -2.00 -24.66
N GLN A 39 13.14 -1.86 -23.75
CA GLN A 39 12.01 -2.76 -23.53
C GLN A 39 10.76 -2.17 -24.21
N PRO A 40 10.46 -2.58 -25.45
CA PRO A 40 9.28 -2.11 -26.18
C PRO A 40 8.00 -2.91 -25.85
N HIS A 41 8.12 -4.05 -25.16
CA HIS A 41 6.99 -4.94 -24.91
C HIS A 41 6.20 -4.51 -23.67
N ALA A 42 4.88 -4.50 -23.79
CA ALA A 42 3.99 -4.03 -22.74
C ALA A 42 3.60 -5.11 -21.72
N CYS A 43 3.29 -6.32 -22.17
CA CYS A 43 2.64 -7.34 -21.34
C CYS A 43 3.49 -8.61 -21.26
N PHE A 44 3.66 -9.13 -20.04
CA PHE A 44 4.41 -10.35 -19.79
C PHE A 44 3.59 -11.33 -18.93
N ILE A 45 3.52 -12.58 -19.38
CA ILE A 45 2.98 -13.66 -18.57
C ILE A 45 4.16 -14.37 -17.91
N GLN A 46 4.08 -14.57 -16.61
CA GLN A 46 5.14 -15.16 -15.79
C GLN A 46 4.58 -16.37 -15.03
N SER A 47 5.40 -17.41 -14.89
CA SER A 47 5.11 -18.55 -14.02
C SER A 47 5.73 -18.37 -12.64
N ILE A 48 5.17 -19.11 -11.69
CA ILE A 48 5.63 -19.22 -10.32
C ILE A 48 5.61 -20.70 -9.91
N ALA A 49 6.63 -21.12 -9.18
CA ALA A 49 6.69 -22.41 -8.50
C ALA A 49 6.41 -22.22 -7.02
N ASP A 50 5.90 -23.27 -6.36
CA ASP A 50 5.71 -23.33 -4.92
C ASP A 50 7.04 -23.55 -4.18
N ASP A 51 7.91 -22.56 -4.33
CA ASP A 51 9.24 -22.45 -3.75
C ASP A 51 9.47 -21.01 -3.32
N LEU A 52 10.05 -20.80 -2.15
CA LEU A 52 10.22 -19.46 -1.61
C LEU A 52 11.31 -18.65 -2.32
N VAL A 53 12.50 -19.23 -2.54
CA VAL A 53 13.74 -18.46 -2.84
C VAL A 53 14.50 -18.91 -4.07
N ASN A 54 14.23 -20.11 -4.60
CA ASN A 54 14.92 -20.62 -5.77
C ASN A 54 14.42 -19.95 -7.06
N GLU A 55 15.15 -20.17 -8.15
CA GLU A 55 14.78 -19.67 -9.48
C GLU A 55 13.38 -20.15 -9.87
N GLY A 56 12.53 -19.23 -10.34
CA GLY A 56 11.13 -19.52 -10.63
C GLY A 56 10.21 -19.53 -9.41
N GLY A 57 10.74 -19.41 -8.18
CA GLY A 57 9.97 -19.30 -6.94
C GLY A 57 9.34 -17.92 -6.70
N ILE A 58 8.78 -17.73 -5.51
CA ILE A 58 8.01 -16.56 -5.11
C ILE A 58 8.89 -15.30 -5.07
N MET A 59 10.04 -15.34 -4.39
CA MET A 59 10.90 -14.17 -4.28
C MET A 59 11.59 -13.82 -5.61
N ASP A 60 11.93 -14.83 -6.41
CA ASP A 60 12.46 -14.61 -7.76
C ASP A 60 11.42 -13.96 -8.69
N LEU A 61 10.13 -14.36 -8.59
CA LEU A 61 9.06 -13.67 -9.32
C LEU A 61 9.06 -12.17 -9.01
N TRP A 62 9.15 -11.76 -7.75
CA TRP A 62 9.18 -10.34 -7.38
C TRP A 62 10.37 -9.60 -7.99
N VAL A 63 11.55 -10.22 -8.04
CA VAL A 63 12.74 -9.64 -8.69
C VAL A 63 12.51 -9.49 -10.20
N ARG A 64 11.96 -10.52 -10.86
CA ARG A 64 11.65 -10.48 -12.30
C ARG A 64 10.61 -9.41 -12.63
N GLU A 65 9.54 -9.34 -11.85
CA GLU A 65 8.47 -8.35 -12.04
C GLU A 65 8.95 -6.93 -11.77
N ALA A 66 9.77 -6.70 -10.73
CA ALA A 66 10.34 -5.39 -10.46
C ALA A 66 11.18 -4.85 -11.63
N ARG A 67 11.93 -5.73 -12.31
CA ARG A 67 12.65 -5.36 -13.54
C ARG A 67 11.69 -4.97 -14.66
N LEU A 68 10.62 -5.73 -14.87
CA LEU A 68 9.61 -5.45 -15.90
C LEU A 68 8.88 -4.12 -15.62
N PHE A 69 8.45 -3.91 -14.38
CA PHE A 69 7.81 -2.67 -13.95
C PHE A 69 8.74 -1.47 -14.12
N LYS A 70 10.01 -1.57 -13.71
CA LYS A 70 11.03 -0.52 -13.89
C LYS A 70 11.10 0.00 -15.33
N TYR A 71 10.93 -0.88 -16.32
CA TYR A 71 11.02 -0.52 -17.74
C TYR A 71 9.68 -0.19 -18.40
N GLY A 72 8.58 -0.25 -17.65
CA GLY A 72 7.26 0.21 -18.12
C GLY A 72 6.31 -0.89 -18.55
N SER A 73 6.65 -2.16 -18.28
CA SER A 73 5.82 -3.31 -18.66
C SER A 73 4.93 -3.74 -17.50
N GLY A 74 3.73 -4.25 -17.80
CA GLY A 74 2.86 -4.93 -16.84
C GLY A 74 3.05 -6.44 -16.87
N THR A 75 2.61 -7.12 -15.80
CA THR A 75 2.79 -8.57 -15.65
C THR A 75 1.50 -9.28 -15.28
N GLY A 76 1.40 -10.55 -15.66
CA GLY A 76 0.34 -11.46 -15.24
C GLY A 76 0.94 -12.79 -14.77
N SER A 77 0.43 -13.35 -13.67
CA SER A 77 0.86 -14.68 -13.21
C SER A 77 -0.30 -15.47 -12.64
N ASN A 78 -0.28 -16.78 -12.87
CA ASN A 78 -1.20 -17.72 -12.22
C ASN A 78 -0.53 -18.24 -10.93
N PHE A 79 -1.21 -18.03 -9.80
CA PHE A 79 -0.75 -18.36 -8.44
C PHE A 79 -1.30 -19.70 -7.92
N SER A 80 -2.11 -20.41 -8.71
CA SER A 80 -2.80 -21.64 -8.31
C SER A 80 -1.86 -22.80 -7.94
N ARG A 81 -0.57 -22.67 -8.25
CA ARG A 81 0.45 -23.66 -7.85
C ARG A 81 0.92 -23.49 -6.42
N LEU A 82 0.74 -22.32 -5.81
CA LEU A 82 1.17 -22.12 -4.43
C LEU A 82 0.29 -22.94 -3.50
N ARG A 83 0.87 -23.45 -2.41
CA ARG A 83 0.07 -24.16 -1.40
C ARG A 83 -0.82 -23.19 -0.62
N GLY A 84 -2.00 -23.67 -0.23
CA GLY A 84 -2.97 -22.94 0.58
C GLY A 84 -2.54 -22.68 2.01
N GLU A 85 -3.33 -21.87 2.71
CA GLU A 85 -3.14 -21.61 4.14
C GLU A 85 -3.27 -22.91 4.96
N GLY A 86 -2.35 -23.11 5.91
CA GLY A 86 -2.39 -24.27 6.80
C GLY A 86 -1.74 -25.55 6.24
N GLU A 87 -1.40 -25.58 4.96
CA GLU A 87 -0.69 -26.70 4.33
C GLU A 87 0.72 -26.88 4.88
N ARG A 88 1.25 -28.12 4.85
CA ARG A 88 2.53 -28.45 5.49
C ARG A 88 3.72 -27.83 4.76
N LEU A 89 4.73 -27.43 5.51
CA LEU A 89 6.04 -27.02 4.98
C LEU A 89 7.08 -28.13 5.17
N ALA A 90 8.06 -28.22 4.26
CA ALA A 90 9.11 -29.25 4.31
C ALA A 90 9.98 -29.15 5.57
N GLY A 91 10.26 -27.92 6.05
CA GLY A 91 11.01 -27.67 7.28
C GLY A 91 10.20 -27.75 8.58
N GLY A 92 8.93 -28.18 8.51
CA GLY A 92 7.99 -28.13 9.62
C GLY A 92 7.17 -26.84 9.67
N GLY A 93 6.04 -26.89 10.38
CA GLY A 93 5.09 -25.77 10.42
C GLY A 93 4.06 -25.81 9.29
N LYS A 94 3.37 -24.68 9.12
CA LYS A 94 2.25 -24.51 8.19
C LYS A 94 2.44 -23.27 7.32
N SER A 95 1.98 -23.35 6.09
CA SER A 95 1.94 -22.24 5.13
C SER A 95 1.02 -21.11 5.62
N SER A 96 1.42 -19.87 5.32
CA SER A 96 0.59 -18.67 5.50
C SER A 96 -0.37 -18.42 4.32
N GLY A 97 -0.42 -19.35 3.36
CA GLY A 97 -1.30 -19.29 2.20
C GLY A 97 -0.89 -18.27 1.15
N LEU A 98 -1.53 -18.32 -0.02
CA LEU A 98 -1.19 -17.48 -1.16
C LEU A 98 -1.42 -15.99 -0.86
N MET A 99 -2.45 -15.69 -0.05
CA MET A 99 -2.86 -14.32 0.25
C MET A 99 -1.77 -13.53 0.98
N SER A 100 -0.96 -14.20 1.81
CA SER A 100 0.19 -13.58 2.48
C SER A 100 1.22 -13.04 1.47
N PHE A 101 1.49 -13.80 0.40
CA PHE A 101 2.43 -13.41 -0.65
C PHE A 101 1.83 -12.39 -1.61
N LEU A 102 0.53 -12.46 -1.91
CA LEU A 102 -0.14 -11.43 -2.70
C LEU A 102 -0.11 -10.06 -2.00
N LYS A 103 -0.24 -10.02 -0.66
CA LYS A 103 -0.08 -8.78 0.12
C LYS A 103 1.33 -8.19 0.00
N ILE A 104 2.37 -9.03 -0.06
CA ILE A 104 3.75 -8.60 -0.33
C ILE A 104 3.84 -8.01 -1.75
N GLY A 105 3.29 -8.73 -2.73
CA GLY A 105 3.27 -8.32 -4.14
C GLY A 105 2.55 -7.00 -4.37
N ASP A 106 1.40 -6.79 -3.72
CA ASP A 106 0.63 -5.54 -3.77
C ASP A 106 1.45 -4.33 -3.28
N ARG A 107 2.11 -4.48 -2.12
CA ARG A 107 3.00 -3.43 -1.59
C ARG A 107 4.22 -3.19 -2.47
N ALA A 108 4.82 -4.26 -3.01
CA ALA A 108 5.96 -4.16 -3.91
C ALA A 108 5.59 -3.44 -5.22
N ALA A 109 4.48 -3.82 -5.85
CA ALA A 109 3.98 -3.18 -7.07
C ALA A 109 3.62 -1.71 -6.83
N GLY A 110 2.95 -1.41 -5.70
CA GLY A 110 2.58 -0.04 -5.32
C GLY A 110 3.78 0.89 -5.11
N ALA A 111 4.93 0.37 -4.69
CA ALA A 111 6.16 1.15 -4.51
C ALA A 111 6.87 1.48 -5.84
N ILE A 112 6.60 0.74 -6.92
CA ILE A 112 7.35 0.86 -8.18
C ILE A 112 6.61 1.77 -9.15
N LYS A 113 7.25 2.90 -9.45
CA LYS A 113 6.87 3.80 -10.55
C LYS A 113 7.27 3.18 -11.89
N SER A 114 6.29 2.78 -12.67
CA SER A 114 6.49 2.03 -13.90
C SER A 114 7.19 2.89 -14.97
N GLY A 115 8.26 2.35 -15.56
CA GLY A 115 9.06 3.06 -16.56
C GLY A 115 9.83 4.27 -16.03
N GLY A 116 9.92 4.46 -14.71
CA GLY A 116 10.45 5.69 -14.11
C GLY A 116 9.54 6.92 -14.31
N THR A 117 8.27 6.70 -14.66
CA THR A 117 7.29 7.75 -14.97
C THR A 117 6.24 7.91 -13.86
N THR A 118 5.22 8.75 -14.04
CA THR A 118 4.15 8.98 -13.05
C THR A 118 3.18 7.81 -12.90
N ARG A 119 3.23 6.78 -13.76
CA ARG A 119 2.30 5.63 -13.74
C ARG A 119 2.77 4.56 -12.73
N ARG A 120 1.85 3.97 -11.98
CA ARG A 120 2.13 2.81 -11.11
C ARG A 120 2.26 1.51 -11.90
N ALA A 121 2.99 0.54 -11.35
CA ALA A 121 3.03 -0.82 -11.88
C ALA A 121 1.62 -1.45 -11.90
N ALA A 122 1.37 -2.28 -12.91
CA ALA A 122 0.12 -3.03 -13.02
C ALA A 122 0.43 -4.53 -13.06
N LYS A 123 -0.22 -5.28 -12.17
CA LYS A 123 -0.10 -6.73 -12.05
C LYS A 123 -1.49 -7.38 -12.13
N MET A 124 -1.61 -8.40 -12.97
CA MET A 124 -2.74 -9.32 -12.98
C MET A 124 -2.37 -10.60 -12.21
N VAL A 125 -3.28 -11.04 -11.35
CA VAL A 125 -3.16 -12.30 -10.62
C VAL A 125 -4.30 -13.20 -11.05
N ILE A 126 -3.98 -14.45 -11.37
CA ILE A 126 -4.95 -15.50 -11.69
C ILE A 126 -4.87 -16.57 -10.59
N VAL A 127 -6.04 -17.04 -10.15
CA VAL A 127 -6.18 -18.18 -9.23
C VAL A 127 -7.30 -19.07 -9.79
N ASP A 128 -7.07 -20.38 -9.77
CA ASP A 128 -8.00 -21.38 -10.28
C ASP A 128 -9.12 -21.59 -9.24
N ALA A 129 -10.32 -21.90 -9.71
CA ALA A 129 -11.52 -21.92 -8.87
C ALA A 129 -11.52 -23.02 -7.80
N ASP A 130 -10.66 -24.02 -7.93
CA ASP A 130 -10.48 -25.14 -7.01
C ASP A 130 -9.34 -24.93 -6.00
N HIS A 131 -8.66 -23.79 -6.04
CA HIS A 131 -7.59 -23.47 -5.10
C HIS A 131 -8.15 -23.30 -3.67
N PRO A 132 -7.49 -23.85 -2.62
CA PRO A 132 -8.00 -23.78 -1.23
C PRO A 132 -8.25 -22.35 -0.72
N ASP A 133 -7.43 -21.36 -1.07
CA ASP A 133 -7.63 -19.96 -0.66
C ASP A 133 -8.48 -19.12 -1.66
N VAL A 134 -9.21 -19.73 -2.61
CA VAL A 134 -9.93 -18.99 -3.66
C VAL A 134 -10.97 -18.00 -3.11
N GLU A 135 -11.70 -18.38 -2.06
CA GLU A 135 -12.70 -17.51 -1.43
C GLU A 135 -12.05 -16.25 -0.85
N GLN A 136 -10.93 -16.42 -0.13
CA GLN A 136 -10.15 -15.30 0.40
C GLN A 136 -9.62 -14.37 -0.71
N PHE A 137 -9.22 -14.94 -1.85
CA PHE A 137 -8.76 -14.17 -3.00
C PHE A 137 -9.90 -13.34 -3.62
N ILE A 138 -11.09 -13.91 -3.77
CA ILE A 138 -12.27 -13.22 -4.31
C ILE A 138 -12.71 -12.08 -3.38
N ASP A 139 -12.77 -12.32 -2.08
CA ASP A 139 -13.24 -11.35 -1.09
C ASP A 139 -12.24 -10.21 -0.82
N TRP A 140 -10.97 -10.38 -1.21
CA TRP A 140 -9.89 -9.49 -0.82
C TRP A 140 -10.16 -8.02 -1.17
N LYS A 141 -10.62 -7.73 -2.39
CA LYS A 141 -10.90 -6.36 -2.83
C LYS A 141 -12.03 -5.71 -2.04
N VAL A 142 -13.13 -6.45 -1.85
CA VAL A 142 -14.31 -5.95 -1.13
C VAL A 142 -13.96 -5.68 0.35
N ILE A 143 -13.15 -6.55 0.97
CA ILE A 143 -12.69 -6.34 2.35
C ILE A 143 -11.82 -5.08 2.47
N GLU A 144 -10.89 -4.84 1.54
CA GLU A 144 -10.09 -3.60 1.56
C GLU A 144 -10.94 -2.35 1.31
N GLU A 145 -11.95 -2.40 0.43
CA GLU A 145 -12.91 -1.30 0.22
C GLU A 145 -13.70 -0.97 1.50
N GLN A 146 -14.18 -1.99 2.21
CA GLN A 146 -14.88 -1.82 3.49
C GLN A 146 -13.98 -1.19 4.57
N LYS A 147 -12.70 -1.58 4.59
CA LYS A 147 -11.70 -1.01 5.49
C LYS A 147 -11.44 0.46 5.17
N VAL A 148 -11.28 0.83 3.89
CA VAL A 148 -11.14 2.23 3.47
C VAL A 148 -12.38 3.03 3.88
N ALA A 149 -13.58 2.54 3.60
CA ALA A 149 -14.82 3.21 4.00
C ALA A 149 -14.90 3.45 5.51
N SER A 150 -14.44 2.48 6.31
CA SER A 150 -14.37 2.60 7.76
C SER A 150 -13.37 3.66 8.22
N LEU A 151 -12.18 3.72 7.60
CA LEU A 151 -11.14 4.71 7.90
C LEU A 151 -11.57 6.13 7.50
N VAL A 152 -12.18 6.30 6.33
CA VAL A 152 -12.75 7.58 5.87
C VAL A 152 -13.81 8.07 6.84
N THR A 153 -14.76 7.21 7.21
CA THR A 153 -15.83 7.56 8.14
C THR A 153 -15.25 7.92 9.52
N GLY A 154 -14.37 7.08 10.06
CA GLY A 154 -13.75 7.29 11.37
C GLY A 154 -12.89 8.56 11.44
N SER A 155 -12.13 8.86 10.39
CA SER A 155 -11.30 10.07 10.33
C SER A 155 -12.12 11.36 10.30
N ARG A 156 -13.24 11.38 9.58
CA ARG A 156 -14.18 12.51 9.58
C ARG A 156 -14.85 12.71 10.94
N ILE A 157 -15.25 11.62 11.61
CA ILE A 157 -15.83 11.67 12.96
C ILE A 157 -14.80 12.22 13.95
N ASN A 158 -13.57 11.71 13.92
CA ASN A 158 -12.48 12.20 14.76
C ASN A 158 -12.23 13.69 14.51
N GLN A 159 -12.03 14.12 13.26
CA GLN A 159 -11.79 15.54 12.95
C GLN A 159 -12.92 16.44 13.46
N LYS A 160 -14.18 16.06 13.23
CA LYS A 160 -15.36 16.83 13.67
C LYS A 160 -15.35 17.04 15.18
N HIS A 161 -15.24 15.96 15.95
CA HIS A 161 -15.37 16.03 17.41
C HIS A 161 -14.13 16.60 18.09
N LEU A 162 -12.92 16.28 17.60
CA LEU A 162 -11.69 16.83 18.15
C LEU A 162 -11.61 18.35 17.95
N ARG A 163 -12.04 18.87 16.79
CA ARG A 163 -12.17 20.33 16.58
C ARG A 163 -13.22 20.96 17.49
N ALA A 164 -14.36 20.29 17.70
CA ALA A 164 -15.41 20.81 18.59
C ALA A 164 -14.94 20.88 20.04
N ILE A 165 -14.24 19.84 20.53
CA ILE A 165 -13.60 19.82 21.85
C ILE A 165 -12.59 20.97 21.99
N LEU A 166 -11.73 21.17 20.98
CA LEU A 166 -10.75 22.26 21.01
C LEU A 166 -11.43 23.63 21.10
N LYS A 167 -12.45 23.87 20.27
CA LYS A 167 -13.25 25.11 20.31
C LYS A 167 -13.94 25.31 21.65
N ALA A 168 -14.44 24.26 22.27
CA ALA A 168 -15.06 24.33 23.60
C ALA A 168 -14.07 24.74 24.70
N CYS A 169 -12.80 24.37 24.57
CA CYS A 169 -11.73 24.83 25.45
C CYS A 169 -11.31 26.28 25.15
N VAL A 170 -11.16 26.65 23.88
CA VAL A 170 -10.63 27.97 23.46
C VAL A 170 -11.65 29.10 23.65
N ASN A 171 -12.93 28.85 23.38
CA ASN A 171 -13.99 29.88 23.45
C ASN A 171 -14.65 29.96 24.83
N CYS A 172 -14.00 29.41 25.86
CA CYS A 172 -14.53 29.42 27.21
C CYS A 172 -14.14 30.70 27.95
N GLU A 173 -15.08 31.27 28.71
CA GLU A 173 -14.89 32.50 29.50
C GLU A 173 -14.49 32.23 30.97
N GLY A 174 -14.02 31.01 31.27
CA GLY A 174 -13.58 30.59 32.60
C GLY A 174 -12.21 31.14 32.99
N SER A 175 -11.92 31.20 34.30
CA SER A 175 -10.63 31.66 34.81
C SER A 175 -9.61 30.52 34.90
N GLY A 176 -8.36 30.81 34.54
CA GLY A 176 -7.26 29.86 34.66
C GLY A 176 -7.49 28.55 33.88
N ASP A 177 -7.43 27.41 34.59
CA ASP A 177 -7.54 26.09 34.00
C ASP A 177 -9.00 25.57 33.86
N ASP A 178 -9.99 26.35 34.30
CA ASP A 178 -11.39 25.91 34.34
C ASP A 178 -11.95 25.57 32.95
N CYS A 179 -11.41 26.19 31.90
CA CYS A 179 -11.79 25.92 30.52
C CYS A 179 -11.36 24.54 29.99
N PHE A 180 -10.40 23.90 30.64
CA PHE A 180 -9.87 22.58 30.27
C PHE A 180 -10.41 21.46 31.18
N ASP A 181 -11.21 21.80 32.19
CA ASP A 181 -11.81 20.86 33.12
C ASP A 181 -13.27 20.55 32.71
N PRO A 182 -13.58 19.30 32.31
CA PRO A 182 -14.95 18.89 32.00
C PRO A 182 -15.93 19.02 33.17
N GLU A 183 -15.45 19.06 34.42
CA GLU A 183 -16.30 19.27 35.59
C GLU A 183 -16.76 20.73 35.73
N LYS A 184 -16.01 21.67 35.16
CA LYS A 184 -16.30 23.11 35.26
C LYS A 184 -16.79 23.73 33.96
N ASN A 185 -16.38 23.19 32.81
CA ASN A 185 -16.83 23.62 31.49
C ASN A 185 -17.95 22.69 30.96
N PRO A 186 -19.23 23.09 31.06
CA PRO A 186 -20.35 22.25 30.61
C PRO A 186 -20.37 22.04 29.09
N VAL A 187 -19.85 22.99 28.32
CA VAL A 187 -19.72 22.87 26.85
C VAL A 187 -18.71 21.78 26.50
N LEU A 188 -17.52 21.83 27.13
CA LEU A 188 -16.50 20.79 26.99
C LEU A 188 -17.03 19.40 27.40
N ARG A 189 -17.76 19.31 28.52
CA ARG A 189 -18.40 18.06 28.94
C ARG A 189 -19.39 17.53 27.90
N GLY A 190 -20.18 18.41 27.30
CA GLY A 190 -21.11 18.09 26.23
C GLY A 190 -20.39 17.51 25.02
N GLU A 191 -19.32 18.17 24.57
CA GLU A 191 -18.52 17.71 23.42
C GLU A 191 -17.78 16.40 23.68
N ILE A 192 -17.26 16.19 24.89
CA ILE A 192 -16.65 14.90 25.29
C ILE A 192 -17.69 13.78 25.26
N LYS A 193 -18.90 14.02 25.78
CA LYS A 193 -20.00 13.03 25.71
C LYS A 193 -20.38 12.73 24.26
N ALA A 194 -20.47 13.76 23.41
CA ALA A 194 -20.76 13.59 21.99
C ALA A 194 -19.67 12.80 21.26
N ALA A 195 -18.39 13.08 21.53
CA ALA A 195 -17.25 12.38 20.97
C ALA A 195 -17.25 10.90 21.36
N ARG A 196 -17.45 10.60 22.65
CA ARG A 196 -17.55 9.22 23.16
C ARG A 196 -18.73 8.46 22.58
N LYS A 197 -19.89 9.12 22.42
CA LYS A 197 -21.06 8.54 21.76
C LYS A 197 -20.77 8.12 20.31
N ASN A 198 -19.82 8.78 19.65
CA ASN A 198 -19.38 8.46 18.29
C ASN A 198 -18.04 7.70 18.26
N HIS A 199 -17.68 7.02 19.36
CA HIS A 199 -16.50 6.15 19.46
C HIS A 199 -15.14 6.83 19.23
N VAL A 200 -15.06 8.15 19.44
CA VAL A 200 -13.76 8.85 19.45
C VAL A 200 -12.94 8.34 20.64
N PRO A 201 -11.71 7.86 20.44
CA PRO A 201 -10.93 7.31 21.54
C PRO A 201 -10.51 8.37 22.57
N ASP A 202 -10.58 8.01 23.86
CA ASP A 202 -10.33 8.92 24.99
C ASP A 202 -8.91 9.51 25.01
N ASN A 203 -7.91 8.81 24.45
CA ASN A 203 -6.55 9.33 24.35
C ASN A 203 -6.47 10.57 23.43
N PHE A 204 -7.21 10.59 22.33
CA PHE A 204 -7.27 11.76 21.44
C PHE A 204 -8.00 12.93 22.09
N ILE A 205 -9.10 12.66 22.81
CA ILE A 205 -9.84 13.69 23.57
C ILE A 205 -8.91 14.37 24.58
N LYS A 206 -8.21 13.59 25.41
CA LYS A 206 -7.26 14.12 26.40
C LYS A 206 -6.13 14.91 25.75
N ARG A 207 -5.61 14.43 24.62
CA ARG A 207 -4.54 15.10 23.86
C ARG A 207 -4.99 16.48 23.34
N VAL A 208 -6.22 16.58 22.82
CA VAL A 208 -6.76 17.86 22.34
C VAL A 208 -6.92 18.87 23.47
N ILE A 209 -7.44 18.45 24.62
CA ILE A 209 -7.57 19.32 25.80
C ILE A 209 -6.20 19.82 26.24
N GLN A 210 -5.18 18.95 26.21
CA GLN A 210 -3.81 19.34 26.52
C GLN A 210 -3.24 20.34 25.50
N PHE A 211 -3.52 20.19 24.21
CA PHE A 211 -3.14 21.18 23.20
C PHE A 211 -3.84 22.51 23.42
N ALA A 212 -5.13 22.50 23.76
CA ALA A 212 -5.85 23.72 24.12
C ALA A 212 -5.16 24.44 25.30
N LYS A 213 -4.74 23.69 26.33
CA LYS A 213 -4.01 24.21 27.49
C LYS A 213 -2.65 24.81 27.14
N GLN A 214 -2.02 24.32 26.06
CA GLN A 214 -0.77 24.86 25.53
C GLN A 214 -0.97 26.08 24.62
N GLY A 215 -2.21 26.53 24.42
CA GLY A 215 -2.54 27.71 23.61
C GLY A 215 -2.80 27.43 22.12
N TYR A 216 -2.95 26.16 21.72
CA TYR A 216 -3.35 25.83 20.35
C TYR A 216 -4.82 26.21 20.12
N THR A 217 -5.10 26.88 19.01
CA THR A 217 -6.46 27.35 18.64
C THR A 217 -7.09 26.54 17.51
N ASP A 218 -6.29 25.76 16.78
CA ASP A 218 -6.74 24.82 15.77
C ASP A 218 -5.97 23.49 15.87
N ILE A 219 -6.57 22.43 15.33
CA ILE A 219 -5.96 21.11 15.20
C ILE A 219 -6.20 20.57 13.80
N GLU A 220 -5.12 20.10 13.21
CA GLU A 220 -5.18 19.30 11.99
C GLU A 220 -5.30 17.83 12.38
N PHE A 221 -6.43 17.22 12.00
CA PHE A 221 -6.61 15.78 12.03
C PHE A 221 -6.78 15.33 10.58
N PRO A 222 -5.87 14.50 10.04
CA PRO A 222 -5.97 14.01 8.66
C PRO A 222 -7.31 13.33 8.43
N VAL A 223 -8.02 13.76 7.39
CA VAL A 223 -9.23 13.09 6.92
C VAL A 223 -8.84 12.28 5.70
N TYR A 224 -9.05 10.98 5.78
CA TYR A 224 -8.87 10.10 4.63
C TYR A 224 -10.05 10.27 3.68
N ASP A 225 -9.80 9.99 2.41
CA ASP A 225 -10.83 9.81 1.39
C ASP A 225 -10.67 8.42 0.75
N THR A 226 -11.50 8.16 -0.26
CA THR A 226 -11.50 6.89 -1.00
C THR A 226 -10.55 6.90 -2.19
N ASP A 227 -9.81 7.99 -2.41
CA ASP A 227 -8.82 8.05 -3.48
C ASP A 227 -7.64 7.16 -3.12
N TRP A 228 -7.02 6.59 -4.15
CA TRP A 228 -5.94 5.62 -3.99
C TRP A 228 -4.65 6.22 -3.41
N ASP A 229 -4.56 7.56 -3.31
CA ASP A 229 -3.38 8.34 -2.92
C ASP A 229 -3.38 8.75 -1.43
N SER A 230 -4.47 8.46 -0.71
CA SER A 230 -4.75 8.96 0.63
C SER A 230 -4.29 8.06 1.77
#